data_AF-A0AA35T1K6-F1
#
_entry.id   AF-A0AA35T1K6-F1
#
_cell.length_a   1.000
_cell.length_b   1.000
_cell.length_c   1.000
_cell.angle_alpha   90.00
_cell.angle_beta   90.00
_cell.angle_gamma   90.00
#
_symmetry.space_group_name_H-M   'P 1'
#
loop_
_entity.id
_entity.type
_entity.pdbx_description
1 polymer ?
#
loop_
_entity_poly.entity_id
_entity_poly.type
_entity_poly.pdbx_seq_one_letter_code
_entity_poly.pdbx_strand_id
1 'polypeptide(L)'
;MVSEPSVYSACNSSLCLCVCRAGKPTAGLHLDVVKNGSVLQKLLIDEKPCYMFGRAKDVCDFPLPHQSCSRQHAALVYHKHLHRPFLIDLGSTHGTFVGTMRLEANKPTQIPIDTTLSFGASTRTYTLRT
;
A
#
# COMPACT_ATOMS: atom_id res chain seq x y z
N MET A 1 -13.28 6.43 -21.01
CA MET A 1 -14.04 5.87 -19.87
C MET A 1 -13.07 5.02 -19.06
N VAL A 2 -12.29 5.62 -18.16
CA VAL A 2 -11.56 4.85 -17.16
C VAL A 2 -12.40 4.96 -15.89
N SER A 3 -13.01 3.84 -15.51
CA SER A 3 -13.86 3.72 -14.34
C SER A 3 -13.04 4.12 -13.11
N GLU A 4 -13.32 5.28 -12.53
CA GLU A 4 -12.74 5.69 -11.24
C GLU A 4 -13.18 4.67 -10.17
N PRO A 5 -12.26 3.89 -9.57
CA PRO A 5 -12.64 2.98 -8.52
C PRO A 5 -13.08 3.80 -7.29
N SER A 6 -14.15 3.37 -6.64
CA SER A 6 -14.89 4.05 -5.56
C SER A 6 -14.08 4.52 -4.34
N VAL A 7 -12.77 4.26 -4.30
CA VAL A 7 -11.83 4.69 -3.24
C VAL A 7 -11.42 6.16 -3.35
N TYR A 8 -11.62 6.82 -4.51
CA TYR A 8 -11.31 8.25 -4.71
C TYR A 8 -12.31 9.21 -4.01
N SER A 9 -13.45 8.70 -3.52
CA SER A 9 -14.54 9.51 -2.97
C SER A 9 -14.36 9.93 -1.50
N ALA A 10 -13.32 9.48 -0.80
CA ALA A 10 -13.05 9.92 0.57
C ALA A 10 -12.06 11.09 0.56
N CYS A 11 -12.59 12.31 0.37
CA CYS A 11 -11.82 13.54 0.50
C CYS A 11 -11.43 13.77 1.96
N ASN A 12 -10.34 13.11 2.39
CA ASN A 12 -9.49 13.61 3.45
C ASN A 12 -8.39 14.43 2.75
N SER A 13 -8.26 15.71 3.10
CA SER A 13 -7.54 16.73 2.33
C SER A 13 -6.07 16.37 1.98
N SER A 14 -5.40 15.55 2.80
CA SER A 14 -4.05 15.03 2.55
C SER A 14 -4.00 13.89 1.54
N LEU A 15 -4.95 12.95 1.58
CA LEU A 15 -5.04 11.82 0.64
C LEU A 15 -5.33 12.31 -0.79
N CYS A 16 -6.23 13.29 -0.92
CA CYS A 16 -6.59 13.88 -2.22
C CYS A 16 -5.37 14.47 -2.95
N LEU A 17 -4.46 15.14 -2.22
CA LEU A 17 -3.25 15.75 -2.78
C LEU A 17 -2.20 14.74 -3.23
N CYS A 18 -2.02 13.63 -2.50
CA CYS A 18 -1.10 12.56 -2.93
C CYS A 18 -1.64 11.82 -4.16
N VAL A 19 -2.96 11.63 -4.21
CA VAL A 19 -3.63 10.89 -5.28
C VAL A 19 -3.69 11.68 -6.59
N CYS A 20 -3.91 12.99 -6.57
CA CYS A 20 -3.88 13.81 -7.80
C CYS A 20 -2.46 13.92 -8.42
N ARG A 21 -1.43 13.70 -7.60
CA ARG A 21 -0.02 13.62 -8.03
C ARG A 21 0.44 12.18 -8.26
N ALA A 22 -0.46 11.21 -8.18
CA ALA A 22 -0.12 9.83 -8.46
C ALA A 22 0.16 9.64 -9.96
N GLY A 23 1.10 8.76 -10.30
CA GLY A 23 1.40 8.43 -11.68
C GLY A 23 2.00 7.05 -11.80
N LYS A 24 2.26 6.62 -13.04
CA LYS A 24 2.80 5.30 -13.30
C LYS A 24 4.28 5.25 -12.86
N PRO A 25 4.68 4.29 -12.02
CA PRO A 25 6.09 4.09 -11.69
C PRO A 25 6.88 3.53 -12.87
N THR A 26 8.20 3.55 -12.71
CA THR A 26 9.13 2.88 -13.62
C THR A 26 8.86 1.37 -13.64
N ALA A 27 9.03 0.75 -14.82
CA ALA A 27 8.85 -0.69 -14.98
C ALA A 27 9.79 -1.47 -14.06
N GLY A 28 9.28 -2.54 -13.46
CA GLY A 28 10.04 -3.43 -12.57
C GLY A 28 9.79 -3.25 -11.08
N LEU A 29 9.02 -2.23 -10.67
CA LEU A 29 8.68 -2.04 -9.26
C LEU A 29 7.70 -3.12 -8.77
N HIS A 30 8.07 -3.83 -7.70
CA HIS A 30 7.29 -4.96 -7.16
C HIS A 30 7.42 -5.09 -5.64
N LEU A 31 6.47 -5.79 -5.03
CA LEU A 31 6.52 -6.20 -3.63
C LEU A 31 6.75 -7.70 -3.54
N ASP A 32 7.80 -8.09 -2.83
CA ASP A 32 8.02 -9.48 -2.44
C ASP A 32 7.25 -9.77 -1.16
N VAL A 33 6.30 -10.70 -1.24
CA VAL A 33 5.54 -11.15 -0.09
C VAL A 33 6.29 -12.29 0.57
N VAL A 34 6.80 -12.09 1.77
CA VAL A 34 7.54 -13.08 2.53
C VAL A 34 6.68 -13.60 3.69
N LYS A 35 6.73 -14.90 3.94
CA LYS A 35 6.12 -15.52 5.12
C LYS A 35 7.03 -16.65 5.59
N ASN A 36 7.29 -16.70 6.90
CA ASN A 36 8.15 -17.73 7.52
C ASN A 36 9.53 -17.84 6.85
N GLY A 37 10.10 -16.72 6.39
CA GLY A 37 11.40 -16.68 5.72
C GLY A 37 11.41 -17.02 4.23
N SER A 38 10.28 -17.46 3.67
CA SER A 38 10.18 -17.78 2.24
C SER A 38 9.36 -16.74 1.47
N VAL A 39 9.83 -16.38 0.27
CA VAL A 39 9.05 -15.55 -0.67
C VAL A 39 7.87 -16.38 -1.18
N LEU A 40 6.65 -15.95 -0.86
CA LEU A 40 5.41 -16.57 -1.28
C LEU A 40 5.00 -16.15 -2.69
N GLN A 41 5.08 -14.84 -2.98
CA GLN A 41 4.63 -14.28 -4.26
C GLN A 41 5.24 -12.91 -4.52
N LYS A 42 5.33 -12.54 -5.80
CA LYS A 42 5.62 -11.19 -6.27
C LYS A 42 4.34 -10.46 -6.66
N LEU A 43 4.17 -9.25 -6.16
CA LEU A 43 3.07 -8.37 -6.53
C LEU A 43 3.64 -7.21 -7.35
N LEU A 44 3.30 -7.16 -8.63
CA LEU A 44 3.70 -6.05 -9.50
C LEU A 44 2.92 -4.79 -9.11
N ILE A 45 3.64 -3.70 -8.85
CA ILE A 45 3.05 -2.41 -8.51
C ILE A 45 3.35 -1.36 -9.57
N ASP A 46 3.67 -1.79 -10.79
CA ASP A 46 4.08 -0.93 -11.90
C ASP A 46 3.00 -0.61 -12.93
N GLU A 47 1.79 -1.16 -12.74
CA GLU A 47 0.68 -1.01 -13.66
C GLU A 47 -0.24 0.16 -13.31
N LYS A 48 -0.48 0.38 -12.01
CA LYS A 48 -1.44 1.38 -11.49
C LYS A 48 -0.75 2.45 -10.66
N PRO A 49 -1.31 3.67 -10.59
CA PRO A 49 -0.77 4.75 -9.77
C PRO A 49 -1.05 4.56 -8.26
N CYS A 50 -2.03 3.72 -7.92
CA CYS A 50 -2.45 3.46 -6.55
C CYS A 50 -2.87 1.98 -6.42
N TYR A 51 -2.54 1.39 -5.28
CA TYR A 51 -2.91 0.02 -4.90
C TYR A 51 -3.42 -0.03 -3.48
N MET A 52 -4.51 -0.79 -3.27
CA MET A 52 -5.17 -0.90 -1.97
C MET A 52 -4.87 -2.24 -1.30
N PHE A 53 -4.57 -2.19 0.00
CA PHE A 53 -4.34 -3.35 0.84
C PHE A 53 -5.46 -3.50 1.85
N GLY A 54 -6.00 -4.72 2.00
CA GLY A 54 -7.02 -4.98 3.00
C GLY A 54 -7.67 -6.35 2.87
N ARG A 55 -8.59 -6.68 3.78
CA ARG A 55 -9.32 -7.96 3.76
C ARG A 55 -10.38 -8.05 2.66
N ALA A 56 -10.94 -6.92 2.22
CA ALA A 56 -12.04 -6.88 1.26
C ALA A 56 -11.52 -7.06 -0.18
N LYS A 57 -11.58 -8.29 -0.70
CA LYS A 57 -11.05 -8.66 -2.03
C LYS A 57 -11.78 -7.98 -3.19
N ASP A 58 -13.01 -7.56 -2.95
CA ASP A 58 -13.88 -6.84 -3.87
C ASP A 58 -13.45 -5.38 -4.09
N VAL A 59 -12.77 -4.79 -3.10
CA VAL A 59 -12.34 -3.39 -3.15
C VAL A 59 -10.82 -3.24 -3.19
N CYS A 60 -10.07 -4.17 -2.60
CA CYS A 60 -8.61 -4.08 -2.50
C CYS A 60 -7.91 -4.87 -3.59
N ASP A 61 -6.90 -4.27 -4.22
CA ASP A 61 -6.04 -4.96 -5.20
C ASP A 61 -5.23 -6.08 -4.55
N PHE A 62 -4.72 -5.85 -3.34
CA PHE A 62 -3.89 -6.80 -2.61
C PHE A 62 -4.58 -7.30 -1.34
N PRO A 63 -5.05 -8.56 -1.34
CA PRO A 63 -5.76 -9.09 -0.20
C PRO A 63 -4.82 -9.42 0.96
N LEU A 64 -5.18 -8.96 2.15
CA LEU A 64 -4.52 -9.26 3.42
C LEU A 64 -5.34 -10.29 4.20
N PRO A 65 -5.06 -11.60 4.09
CA PRO A 65 -5.85 -12.65 4.75
C PRO A 65 -5.47 -12.79 6.23
N HIS A 66 -5.78 -11.78 7.04
CA HIS A 66 -5.55 -11.81 8.48
C HIS A 66 -6.61 -11.01 9.23
N GLN A 67 -7.11 -11.55 10.36
CA GLN A 67 -8.23 -10.95 11.10
C GLN A 67 -7.93 -9.56 11.66
N SER A 68 -6.67 -9.29 12.00
CA SER A 68 -6.24 -7.98 12.52
C SER A 68 -6.02 -6.94 11.42
N CYS A 69 -6.19 -7.30 10.14
CA CYS A 69 -6.17 -6.32 9.06
C CYS A 69 -7.58 -5.76 8.83
N SER A 70 -7.74 -4.45 8.65
CA SER A 70 -9.02 -3.87 8.24
C SER A 70 -9.46 -4.28 6.82
N ARG A 71 -10.75 -4.07 6.50
CA ARG A 71 -11.30 -4.32 5.15
C ARG A 71 -10.60 -3.49 4.09
N GLN A 72 -10.42 -2.20 4.37
CA GLN A 72 -9.48 -1.28 3.73
C GLN A 72 -8.47 -0.92 4.81
N HIS A 73 -7.22 -1.31 4.63
CA HIS A 73 -6.18 -1.18 5.67
C HIS A 73 -5.20 -0.07 5.34
N ALA A 74 -4.63 -0.09 4.15
CA ALA A 74 -3.67 0.89 3.68
C ALA A 74 -3.77 1.07 2.17
N ALA A 75 -3.24 2.19 1.69
CA ALA A 75 -3.10 2.51 0.28
C ALA A 75 -1.63 2.80 -0.04
N LEU A 76 -1.11 2.20 -1.11
CA LEU A 76 0.18 2.54 -1.67
C LEU A 76 -0.03 3.40 -2.91
N VAL A 77 0.57 4.58 -2.92
CA VAL A 77 0.44 5.57 -3.99
C VAL A 77 1.83 5.88 -4.53
N TYR A 78 2.00 5.83 -5.83
CA TYR A 78 3.25 6.22 -6.46
C TYR A 78 3.21 7.69 -6.91
N HIS A 79 4.08 8.52 -6.35
CA HIS A 79 4.09 9.95 -6.62
C HIS A 79 4.90 10.30 -7.87
N LYS A 80 4.24 10.78 -8.93
CA LYS A 80 4.84 10.97 -10.26
C LYS A 80 6.01 11.97 -10.29
N HIS A 81 5.92 13.06 -9.54
CA HIS A 81 6.95 14.11 -9.54
C HIS A 81 8.15 13.78 -8.66
N LEU A 82 7.96 12.90 -7.67
CA LEU A 82 9.02 12.54 -6.72
C LEU A 82 9.65 11.19 -7.10
N HIS A 83 9.04 10.47 -8.04
CA HIS A 83 9.41 9.12 -8.46
C HIS A 83 9.56 8.15 -7.28
N ARG A 84 8.67 8.29 -6.28
CA ARG A 84 8.74 7.57 -5.00
C ARG A 84 7.39 7.02 -4.58
N PRO A 85 7.34 5.82 -3.98
CA PRO A 85 6.14 5.27 -3.40
C PRO A 85 5.88 5.82 -1.99
N PHE A 86 4.61 6.03 -1.69
CA PHE A 86 4.10 6.47 -0.40
C PHE A 86 3.05 5.48 0.08
N LEU A 87 3.14 5.11 1.35
CA LEU A 87 2.15 4.27 2.03
C LEU A 87 1.32 5.15 2.97
N ILE A 88 0.01 4.96 2.92
CA ILE A 88 -0.96 5.66 3.74
C ILE A 88 -1.75 4.61 4.51
N ASP A 89 -1.72 4.67 5.83
CA ASP A 89 -2.62 3.88 6.67
C ASP A 89 -4.02 4.52 6.67
N LEU A 90 -5.06 3.77 6.33
CA LEU A 90 -6.43 4.29 6.18
C LEU A 90 -7.21 4.30 7.50
N GLY A 91 -6.52 4.45 8.63
CA GLY A 91 -7.12 4.30 9.96
C GLY A 91 -7.32 2.83 10.31
N SER A 92 -6.31 2.00 10.07
CA SER A 92 -6.41 0.58 10.40
C SER A 92 -6.43 0.36 11.92
N THR A 93 -7.16 -0.66 12.38
CA THR A 93 -7.33 -0.92 13.82
C THR A 93 -6.00 -1.27 14.50
N HIS A 94 -5.17 -2.07 13.83
CA HIS A 94 -3.90 -2.55 14.39
C HIS A 94 -2.68 -1.79 13.88
N GLY A 95 -2.86 -0.82 12.98
CA GLY A 95 -1.79 -0.04 12.39
C GLY A 95 -1.06 -0.73 11.23
N THR A 96 -0.42 0.10 10.43
CA THR A 96 0.55 -0.30 9.41
C THR A 96 1.96 -0.02 9.91
N PHE A 97 2.91 -0.88 9.59
CA PHE A 97 4.30 -0.80 10.04
C PHE A 97 5.27 -0.82 8.86
N VAL A 98 6.34 -0.02 8.96
CA VAL A 98 7.48 -0.02 8.06
C VAL A 98 8.70 -0.41 8.88
N GLY A 99 9.22 -1.61 8.62
CA GLY A 99 10.19 -2.28 9.48
C GLY A 99 9.59 -2.48 10.88
N THR A 100 10.16 -1.78 11.85
CA THR A 100 9.71 -1.77 13.25
C THR A 100 8.89 -0.54 13.62
N MET A 101 8.78 0.45 12.73
CA MET A 101 8.11 1.71 13.00
C MET A 101 6.63 1.66 12.60
N ARG A 102 5.74 2.03 13.52
CA ARG A 102 4.31 2.19 13.23
C ARG A 102 4.06 3.52 12.51
N LEU A 103 3.28 3.48 11.43
CA LEU A 103 2.87 4.67 10.69
C LEU A 103 1.71 5.38 11.38
N GLU A 104 1.64 6.70 11.18
CA GLU A 104 0.50 7.51 11.57
C GLU A 104 -0.67 7.31 10.60
N ALA A 105 -1.87 7.13 11.14
CA ALA A 105 -3.09 7.01 10.35
C ALA A 105 -3.34 8.27 9.52
N ASN A 106 -3.83 8.09 8.29
CA ASN A 106 -4.16 9.14 7.31
C ASN A 106 -2.99 10.06 6.92
N LYS A 107 -1.75 9.66 7.22
CA LYS A 107 -0.55 10.41 6.86
C LYS A 107 0.26 9.67 5.79
N PRO A 108 0.45 10.26 4.60
CA PRO A 108 1.31 9.68 3.58
C PRO A 108 2.76 9.64 4.06
N THR A 109 3.31 8.42 4.14
CA THR A 109 4.69 8.21 4.55
C THR A 109 5.47 7.64 3.38
N GLN A 110 6.63 8.25 3.09
CA GLN A 110 7.49 7.77 2.01
C GLN A 110 8.08 6.42 2.37
N ILE A 111 8.06 5.49 1.41
CA ILE A 111 8.64 4.16 1.54
C ILE A 111 9.92 4.07 0.69
N PRO A 112 11.09 3.85 1.29
CA PRO A 112 12.32 3.55 0.56
C PRO A 112 12.27 2.16 -0.09
N ILE A 113 13.04 1.97 -1.16
CA ILE A 113 13.29 0.62 -1.73
C ILE A 113 14.02 -0.23 -0.67
N ASP A 114 13.84 -1.55 -0.75
CA ASP A 114 14.35 -2.56 0.16
C ASP A 114 13.82 -2.44 1.60
N THR A 115 12.72 -1.73 1.80
CA THR A 115 12.03 -1.69 3.08
C THR A 115 10.90 -2.70 3.17
N THR A 116 10.75 -3.24 4.37
CA THR A 116 9.75 -4.26 4.69
C THR A 116 8.52 -3.60 5.29
N LEU A 117 7.35 -3.92 4.78
CA LEU A 117 6.06 -3.44 5.25
C LEU A 117 5.31 -4.58 5.94
N SER A 118 4.60 -4.26 7.01
CA SER A 118 3.79 -5.21 7.77
C SER A 118 2.44 -4.58 8.12
N PHE A 119 1.37 -5.35 8.05
CA PHE A 119 0.01 -4.87 8.26
C PHE A 119 -0.63 -5.54 9.47
N GLY A 120 -1.01 -4.75 10.47
CA GLY A 120 -1.50 -5.25 11.74
C GLY A 120 -0.59 -6.31 12.35
N ALA A 121 -1.18 -7.45 12.71
CA ALA A 121 -0.48 -8.61 13.27
C ALA A 121 -0.30 -9.74 12.23
N SER A 122 -0.31 -9.42 10.93
CA SER A 122 -0.11 -10.43 9.90
C SER A 122 1.31 -10.99 9.96
N THR A 123 1.46 -12.30 9.78
CA THR A 123 2.77 -12.97 9.66
C THR A 123 3.44 -12.77 8.30
N ARG A 124 2.76 -12.13 7.36
CA ARG A 124 3.29 -11.79 6.04
C ARG A 124 3.96 -10.43 6.11
N THR A 125 5.11 -10.32 5.47
CA THR A 125 5.81 -9.07 5.27
C THR A 125 5.93 -8.78 3.77
N TYR A 126 6.00 -7.51 3.40
CA TYR A 126 6.01 -7.06 2.01
C TYR A 126 7.24 -6.20 1.80
N THR A 127 8.22 -6.70 1.07
CA THR A 127 9.46 -5.95 0.82
C THR A 127 9.37 -5.26 -0.52
N LEU A 128 9.54 -3.94 -0.53
CA LEU A 128 9.54 -3.15 -1.75
C LEU A 128 10.85 -3.33 -2.50
N ARG A 129 10.78 -3.75 -3.76
CA ARG A 129 11.94 -3.99 -4.62
C ARG A 129 11.71 -3.38 -6.01
N THR A 130 12.82 -3.17 -6.72
CA THR A 130 12.86 -2.74 -8.12
C THR A 130 13.54 -3.77 -8.99
#